data_AF-A0A6M1R987-F1
#
_entry.id   AF-A0A6M1R987-F1
#
_cell.length_a   1.000
_cell.length_b   1.000
_cell.length_c   1.000
_cell.angle_alpha   90.00
_cell.angle_beta   90.00
_cell.angle_gamma   90.00
#
_symmetry.space_group_name_H-M   'P 1'
#
loop_
_entity.id
_entity.type
_entity.pdbx_description
1 polymer ?
#
loop_
_entity_poly.entity_id
_entity_poly.type
_entity_poly.pdbx_seq_one_letter_code
_entity_poly.pdbx_strand_id
1 'polypeptide(L)'
;MEIVKVMHNASLEEAREAFSDLLDNVEKKPEKLEASIFFQARRFAKASMNMCRYNDFIPFIVNSSLAIELYLKAIICTTERCKGKSDNKKKKVIREYSHSLLALYEEIGNTNKESFESYRDGLNIEFIREIDGSFSNWRYVYEKERLSIQNLNLIPFAFEALEEIFCSAMKEEKSA
;
A
#
# COMPACT_ATOMS: atom_id res chain seq x y z
N MET A 1 6.82 31.65 6.21
CA MET A 1 5.77 30.70 5.77
C MET A 1 5.74 29.59 6.80
N GLU A 2 4.88 29.75 7.81
CA GLU A 2 5.01 29.06 9.10
C GLU A 2 3.61 28.62 9.57
N ILE A 3 3.01 27.68 8.83
CA ILE A 3 1.74 27.05 9.19
C ILE A 3 1.81 25.64 8.60
N VAL A 4 2.25 24.63 9.37
CA VAL A 4 1.91 23.18 9.37
C VAL A 4 2.98 22.43 10.22
N LYS A 5 3.29 22.85 11.46
CA LYS A 5 4.47 22.27 12.17
C LYS A 5 4.26 21.64 13.55
N VAL A 6 3.11 21.75 14.20
CA VAL A 6 3.04 21.37 15.64
C VAL A 6 1.96 20.33 15.96
N MET A 7 0.84 20.26 15.24
CA MET A 7 -0.21 19.27 15.53
C MET A 7 -0.07 17.94 14.77
N HIS A 8 0.84 17.83 13.80
CA HIS A 8 0.99 16.65 12.93
C HIS A 8 2.06 15.64 13.40
N ASN A 9 3.04 16.06 14.21
CA ASN A 9 4.19 15.21 14.52
C ASN A 9 3.90 14.12 15.55
N ALA A 10 2.97 14.34 16.49
CA ALA A 10 2.67 13.37 17.54
C ALA A 10 1.96 12.13 16.97
N SER A 11 0.93 12.30 16.12
CA SER A 11 0.19 11.18 15.54
C SER A 11 1.01 10.40 14.51
N LEU A 12 1.95 11.06 13.82
CA LEU A 12 2.87 10.41 12.89
C LEU A 12 3.93 9.57 13.61
N GLU A 13 4.37 10.00 14.80
CA GLU A 13 5.38 9.30 15.58
C GLU A 13 4.81 8.10 16.35
N GLU A 14 3.57 8.20 16.83
CA GLU A 14 2.82 7.07 17.42
C GLU A 14 2.52 6.00 16.36
N ALA A 15 2.05 6.41 15.17
CA ALA A 15 1.87 5.50 14.04
C ALA A 15 3.21 4.88 13.58
N ARG A 16 4.35 5.54 13.85
CA ARG A 16 5.69 5.05 13.52
C ARG A 16 6.16 3.94 14.44
N GLU A 17 5.89 4.04 15.75
CA GLU A 17 6.24 2.97 16.71
C GLU A 17 5.45 1.69 16.40
N ALA A 18 4.14 1.81 16.17
CA ALA A 18 3.29 0.69 15.77
C ALA A 18 3.80 0.01 14.48
N PHE A 19 4.26 0.80 13.51
CA PHE A 19 4.72 0.29 12.23
C PHE A 19 6.15 -0.29 12.25
N SER A 20 7.03 0.17 13.16
CA SER A 20 8.41 -0.31 13.28
C SER A 20 8.46 -1.77 13.69
N ASP A 21 7.64 -2.16 14.66
CA ASP A 21 7.55 -3.54 15.16
C ASP A 21 7.05 -4.52 14.08
N LEU A 22 6.20 -4.03 13.17
CA LEU A 22 5.67 -4.80 12.06
C LEU A 22 6.77 -5.19 11.06
N LEU A 23 7.81 -4.36 10.91
CA LEU A 23 8.78 -4.39 9.80
C LEU A 23 10.02 -5.27 10.00
N ASP A 24 10.25 -5.85 11.17
CA ASP A 24 11.51 -6.56 11.48
C ASP A 24 11.57 -8.03 11.01
N ASN A 25 10.55 -8.53 10.32
CA ASN A 25 10.46 -9.93 9.84
C ASN A 25 10.75 -10.15 8.33
N VAL A 26 11.59 -9.31 7.69
CA VAL A 26 11.71 -9.23 6.20
C VAL A 26 12.68 -10.24 5.54
N GLU A 27 13.39 -11.09 6.30
CA GLU A 27 14.62 -11.72 5.77
C GLU A 27 14.50 -13.07 5.02
N LYS A 28 13.31 -13.69 4.87
CA LYS A 28 13.20 -14.94 4.10
C LYS A 28 12.75 -14.67 2.66
N LYS A 29 13.57 -15.06 1.68
CA LYS A 29 13.21 -15.03 0.25
C LYS A 29 12.00 -15.96 0.02
N PRO A 30 10.83 -15.42 -0.31
CA PRO A 30 9.62 -16.24 -0.44
C PRO A 30 9.64 -17.07 -1.73
N GLU A 31 9.18 -18.32 -1.66
CA GLU A 31 9.07 -19.21 -2.82
C GLU A 31 7.93 -18.83 -3.79
N LYS A 32 6.90 -18.13 -3.28
CA LYS A 32 5.71 -17.73 -4.03
C LYS A 32 5.80 -16.28 -4.54
N LEU A 33 5.22 -16.03 -5.72
CA LEU A 33 5.25 -14.72 -6.39
C LEU A 33 4.55 -13.63 -5.57
N GLU A 34 3.34 -13.89 -5.09
CA GLU A 34 2.56 -12.96 -4.27
C GLU A 34 3.27 -12.59 -2.97
N ALA A 35 3.94 -13.56 -2.34
CA ALA A 35 4.77 -13.30 -1.17
C ALA A 35 6.00 -12.45 -1.54
N SER A 36 6.62 -12.69 -2.71
CA SER A 36 7.71 -11.83 -3.21
C SER A 36 7.27 -10.38 -3.40
N ILE A 37 6.10 -10.17 -3.99
CA ILE A 37 5.50 -8.84 -4.20
C ILE A 37 5.20 -8.19 -2.84
N PHE A 38 4.63 -8.94 -1.90
CA PHE A 38 4.34 -8.48 -0.54
C PHE A 38 5.61 -8.03 0.22
N PHE A 39 6.68 -8.84 0.20
CA PHE A 39 7.94 -8.45 0.85
C PHE A 39 8.58 -7.23 0.17
N GLN A 40 8.41 -7.07 -1.14
CA GLN A 40 8.84 -5.87 -1.84
C GLN A 40 8.02 -4.65 -1.40
N ALA A 41 6.70 -4.79 -1.23
CA ALA A 41 5.82 -3.75 -0.70
C ALA A 41 6.30 -3.28 0.68
N ARG A 42 6.57 -4.22 1.60
CA ARG A 42 7.11 -3.94 2.94
C ARG A 42 8.43 -3.17 2.91
N ARG A 43 9.33 -3.51 1.98
CA ARG A 43 10.61 -2.79 1.84
C ARG A 43 10.40 -1.35 1.39
N PHE A 44 9.47 -1.10 0.47
CA PHE A 44 9.12 0.25 0.04
C PHE A 44 8.40 1.04 1.15
N ALA A 45 7.52 0.41 1.92
CA ALA A 45 6.89 1.03 3.09
C ALA A 45 7.93 1.42 4.15
N LYS A 46 8.86 0.51 4.49
CA LYS A 46 9.97 0.81 5.41
C LYS A 46 10.82 1.98 4.90
N ALA A 47 11.14 1.98 3.61
CA ALA A 47 11.92 3.05 2.99
C ALA A 47 11.18 4.40 3.03
N SER A 48 9.88 4.43 2.72
CA SER A 48 9.09 5.67 2.76
C SER A 48 9.01 6.22 4.18
N MET A 49 8.77 5.38 5.19
CA MET A 49 8.72 5.83 6.58
C MET A 49 10.07 6.40 7.07
N ASN A 50 11.19 5.88 6.57
CA ASN A 50 12.50 6.47 6.83
C ASN A 50 12.67 7.83 6.12
N MET A 51 12.18 8.00 4.89
CA MET A 51 12.23 9.28 4.16
C MET A 51 11.38 10.37 4.81
N CYS A 52 10.24 9.99 5.42
CA CYS A 52 9.44 10.90 6.23
C CYS A 52 10.26 11.56 7.35
N ARG A 53 11.25 10.86 7.92
CA ARG A 53 12.14 11.41 8.97
C ARG A 53 13.07 12.52 8.46
N TYR A 54 13.39 12.52 7.17
CA TYR A 54 14.35 13.45 6.57
C TYR A 54 13.67 14.65 5.86
N ASN A 55 12.34 14.82 5.99
CA ASN A 55 11.55 15.80 5.25
C ASN A 55 11.64 15.65 3.71
N ASP A 56 12.02 14.48 3.22
CA ASP A 56 12.07 14.16 1.80
C ASP A 56 10.67 13.78 1.28
N PHE A 57 9.83 14.81 1.11
CA PHE A 57 8.40 14.62 0.84
C PHE A 57 8.11 13.92 -0.49
N ILE A 58 8.80 14.29 -1.58
CA ILE A 58 8.59 13.66 -2.89
C ILE A 58 8.97 12.16 -2.84
N PRO A 59 10.19 11.77 -2.38
CA PRO A 59 10.53 10.37 -2.18
C PRO A 59 9.55 9.62 -1.27
N PHE A 60 9.08 10.25 -0.19
CA PHE A 60 8.09 9.65 0.70
C PHE A 60 6.81 9.26 -0.06
N ILE A 61 6.20 10.19 -0.82
CA ILE A 61 4.97 9.91 -1.57
C ILE A 61 5.16 8.83 -2.62
N VAL A 62 6.24 8.91 -3.40
CA VAL A 62 6.50 7.94 -4.48
C VAL A 62 6.70 6.53 -3.91
N ASN A 63 7.49 6.40 -2.84
CA ASN A 63 7.73 5.09 -2.22
C ASN A 63 6.46 4.56 -1.52
N SER A 64 5.68 5.43 -0.88
CA SER A 64 4.41 5.03 -0.26
C SER A 64 3.38 4.57 -1.28
N SER A 65 3.24 5.30 -2.40
CA SER A 65 2.34 4.93 -3.48
C SER A 65 2.74 3.59 -4.10
N LEU A 66 4.04 3.38 -4.34
CA LEU A 66 4.55 2.12 -4.86
C LEU A 66 4.35 0.95 -3.87
N ALA A 67 4.53 1.20 -2.58
CA ALA A 67 4.24 0.21 -1.55
C ALA A 67 2.76 -0.21 -1.57
N ILE A 68 1.83 0.76 -1.60
CA ILE A 68 0.39 0.52 -1.72
C ILE A 68 0.09 -0.30 -2.98
N GLU A 69 0.63 0.08 -4.14
CA GLU A 69 0.45 -0.66 -5.39
C GLU A 69 0.83 -2.14 -5.25
N LEU A 70 2.00 -2.39 -4.66
CA LEU A 70 2.54 -3.74 -4.49
C LEU A 70 1.71 -4.55 -3.48
N TYR A 71 1.29 -3.96 -2.37
CA TYR A 71 0.39 -4.61 -1.43
C TYR A 71 -0.92 -5.02 -2.10
N LEU A 72 -1.58 -4.10 -2.83
CA LEU A 72 -2.83 -4.38 -3.53
C LEU A 72 -2.66 -5.53 -4.55
N LYS A 73 -1.58 -5.50 -5.33
CA LYS A 73 -1.24 -6.59 -6.28
C LYS A 73 -1.01 -7.92 -5.58
N ALA A 74 -0.30 -7.91 -4.44
CA ALA A 74 -0.04 -9.11 -3.66
C ALA A 74 -1.34 -9.72 -3.15
N ILE A 75 -2.25 -8.91 -2.59
CA ILE A 75 -3.57 -9.34 -2.11
C ILE A 75 -4.37 -9.98 -3.26
N ILE A 76 -4.51 -9.28 -4.39
CA ILE A 76 -5.26 -9.81 -5.55
C ILE A 76 -4.67 -11.14 -6.02
N CYS A 77 -3.34 -11.24 -6.15
CA CYS A 77 -2.67 -12.46 -6.58
C CYS A 77 -2.91 -13.62 -5.61
N THR A 78 -2.87 -13.36 -4.30
CA THR A 78 -3.19 -14.35 -3.26
C THR A 78 -4.64 -14.82 -3.38
N THR A 79 -5.61 -13.90 -3.40
CA THR A 79 -7.03 -14.25 -3.46
C THR A 79 -7.37 -15.02 -4.74
N GLU A 80 -6.85 -14.59 -5.88
CA GLU A 80 -7.04 -15.29 -7.16
C GLU A 80 -6.45 -16.70 -7.14
N ARG A 81 -5.30 -16.89 -6.49
CA ARG A 81 -4.71 -18.22 -6.30
C ARG A 81 -5.56 -19.11 -5.40
N CYS A 82 -6.05 -18.59 -4.27
CA CYS A 82 -6.93 -19.33 -3.36
C CYS A 82 -8.22 -19.77 -4.07
N LYS A 83 -8.70 -18.99 -5.03
CA LYS A 83 -9.85 -19.33 -5.89
C LYS A 83 -9.52 -20.30 -7.03
N GLY A 84 -8.31 -20.85 -7.08
CA GLY A 84 -7.86 -21.77 -8.13
C GLY A 84 -7.72 -21.14 -9.52
N LYS A 85 -7.63 -19.80 -9.62
CA LYS A 85 -7.53 -19.12 -10.92
C LYS A 85 -6.12 -19.22 -11.51
N SER A 86 -6.05 -19.23 -12.85
CA SER A 86 -4.81 -19.48 -13.59
C SER A 86 -3.76 -18.38 -13.44
N ASP A 87 -2.49 -18.75 -13.62
CA ASP A 87 -1.35 -17.82 -13.57
C ASP A 87 -1.42 -16.70 -14.62
N ASN A 88 -2.22 -16.86 -15.68
CA ASN A 88 -2.44 -15.81 -16.66
C ASN A 88 -3.22 -14.63 -16.08
N LYS A 89 -4.21 -14.85 -15.19
CA LYS A 89 -4.91 -13.74 -14.53
C LYS A 89 -3.98 -13.00 -13.55
N LYS A 90 -3.08 -13.71 -12.87
CA LYS A 90 -2.05 -13.09 -12.00
C LYS A 90 -1.07 -12.23 -12.79
N LYS A 91 -0.58 -12.73 -13.93
CA LYS A 91 0.28 -11.96 -14.85
C LYS A 91 -0.43 -10.73 -15.39
N LYS A 92 -1.73 -10.85 -15.70
CA LYS A 92 -2.61 -9.74 -16.07
C LYS A 92 -2.65 -8.69 -14.97
N VAL A 93 -2.89 -9.10 -13.73
CA VAL A 93 -2.96 -8.18 -12.58
C VAL A 93 -1.66 -7.41 -12.39
N ILE A 94 -0.53 -8.10 -12.50
CA ILE A 94 0.80 -7.51 -12.30
C ILE A 94 1.15 -6.51 -13.40
N ARG A 95 0.77 -6.80 -14.66
CA ARG A 95 1.21 -6.06 -15.85
C ARG A 95 0.19 -5.06 -16.42
N GLU A 96 -1.11 -5.35 -16.33
CA GLU A 96 -2.15 -4.60 -17.07
C GLU A 96 -2.89 -3.56 -16.22
N TYR A 97 -2.86 -3.62 -14.87
CA TYR A 97 -3.47 -2.58 -14.03
C TYR A 97 -2.76 -1.21 -14.02
N SER A 98 -1.82 -0.98 -14.96
CA SER A 98 -1.37 0.36 -15.37
C SER A 98 -1.03 1.34 -14.23
N HIS A 99 -0.41 0.88 -13.14
CA HIS A 99 -0.07 1.69 -11.96
C HIS A 99 -1.26 2.43 -11.29
N SER A 100 -2.51 2.14 -11.65
CA SER A 100 -3.68 2.79 -11.03
C SER A 100 -4.03 2.10 -9.72
N LEU A 101 -3.79 2.80 -8.62
CA LEU A 101 -4.14 2.37 -7.27
C LEU A 101 -5.65 2.24 -7.12
N LEU A 102 -6.44 3.13 -7.75
CA LEU A 102 -7.89 3.08 -7.70
C LEU A 102 -8.42 1.81 -8.38
N ALA A 103 -7.94 1.48 -9.58
CA ALA A 103 -8.36 0.28 -10.29
C ALA A 103 -8.00 -1.00 -9.50
N LEU A 104 -6.82 -1.02 -8.86
CA LEU A 104 -6.41 -2.14 -8.00
C LEU A 104 -7.29 -2.26 -6.75
N TYR A 105 -7.61 -1.14 -6.10
CA TYR A 105 -8.49 -1.10 -4.94
C TYR A 105 -9.89 -1.63 -5.26
N GLU A 106 -10.47 -1.20 -6.39
CA GLU A 106 -11.78 -1.67 -6.86
C GLU A 106 -11.76 -3.18 -7.19
N GLU A 107 -10.69 -3.68 -7.80
CA GLU A 107 -10.55 -5.13 -8.07
C GLU A 107 -10.52 -5.93 -6.76
N ILE A 108 -9.89 -5.44 -5.69
CA ILE A 108 -9.95 -6.13 -4.38
C ILE A 108 -11.39 -6.21 -3.87
N GLY A 109 -12.16 -5.11 -3.94
CA GLY A 109 -13.57 -5.11 -3.55
C GLY A 109 -14.40 -6.14 -4.32
N ASN A 110 -14.09 -6.37 -5.60
CA ASN A 110 -14.74 -7.40 -6.41
C ASN A 110 -14.26 -8.82 -6.09
N THR A 111 -12.99 -8.97 -5.71
CA THR A 111 -12.35 -10.27 -5.55
C THR A 111 -12.45 -10.81 -4.12
N ASN A 112 -12.56 -9.95 -3.10
CA ASN A 112 -12.56 -10.36 -1.69
C ASN A 112 -13.49 -9.49 -0.84
N LYS A 113 -14.74 -9.33 -1.26
CA LYS A 113 -15.69 -8.35 -0.71
C LYS A 113 -15.87 -8.46 0.81
N GLU A 114 -16.05 -9.66 1.36
CA GLU A 114 -16.32 -9.87 2.79
C GLU A 114 -15.11 -9.56 3.69
N SER A 115 -13.93 -10.11 3.35
CA SER A 115 -12.71 -9.80 4.11
C SER A 115 -12.34 -8.33 3.92
N PHE A 116 -12.52 -7.75 2.73
CA PHE A 116 -12.19 -6.36 2.45
C PHE A 116 -13.12 -5.34 3.14
N GLU A 117 -14.42 -5.62 3.23
CA GLU A 117 -15.38 -4.74 3.93
C GLU A 117 -15.01 -4.57 5.41
N SER A 118 -14.37 -5.58 6.02
CA SER A 118 -13.90 -5.54 7.41
C SER A 118 -12.72 -4.59 7.64
N TYR A 119 -11.94 -4.29 6.59
CA TYR A 119 -10.76 -3.41 6.66
C TYR A 119 -10.97 -2.08 5.91
N ARG A 120 -12.13 -1.92 5.25
CA ARG A 120 -12.48 -0.76 4.42
C ARG A 120 -12.47 0.55 5.21
N ASP A 121 -12.76 0.49 6.50
CA ASP A 121 -12.77 1.66 7.38
C ASP A 121 -11.38 2.28 7.55
N GLY A 122 -10.30 1.49 7.42
CA GLY A 122 -8.91 1.98 7.44
C GLY A 122 -8.35 2.39 6.07
N LEU A 123 -8.98 1.92 4.99
CA LEU A 123 -8.55 2.10 3.59
C LEU A 123 -9.59 2.94 2.84
N ASN A 124 -9.62 4.24 3.14
CA ASN A 124 -10.58 5.18 2.57
C ASN A 124 -10.33 5.37 1.05
N ILE A 125 -11.39 5.18 0.24
CA ILE A 125 -11.33 5.35 -1.21
C ILE A 125 -10.90 6.77 -1.63
N GLU A 126 -11.26 7.80 -0.87
CA GLU A 126 -10.86 9.18 -1.16
C GLU A 126 -9.35 9.37 -0.96
N PHE A 127 -8.77 8.72 0.04
CA PHE A 127 -7.33 8.69 0.24
C PHE A 127 -6.62 7.97 -0.91
N ILE A 128 -7.17 6.84 -1.37
CA ILE A 128 -6.61 6.11 -2.52
C ILE A 128 -6.67 6.96 -3.80
N ARG A 129 -7.78 7.66 -4.05
CA ARG A 129 -7.90 8.59 -5.20
C ARG A 129 -6.88 9.72 -5.15
N GLU A 130 -6.67 10.29 -3.96
CA GLU A 130 -5.73 11.38 -3.73
C GLU A 130 -4.28 10.95 -4.02
N ILE A 131 -3.91 9.72 -3.65
CA ILE A 131 -2.59 9.15 -3.93
C ILE A 131 -2.46 8.69 -5.39
N ASP A 132 -3.51 8.12 -6.00
CA ASP A 132 -3.46 7.61 -7.39
C ASP A 132 -3.10 8.71 -8.40
N GLY A 133 -3.79 9.85 -8.32
CA GLY A 133 -3.47 11.03 -9.15
C GLY A 133 -2.08 11.59 -8.86
N SER A 134 -1.64 11.47 -7.61
CA SER A 134 -0.30 11.91 -7.19
C SER A 134 0.82 11.00 -7.71
N PHE A 135 0.62 9.68 -7.79
CA PHE A 135 1.70 8.76 -8.14
C PHE A 135 2.30 9.01 -9.54
N SER A 136 1.48 9.42 -10.51
CA SER A 136 1.97 9.79 -11.85
C SER A 136 2.62 11.18 -11.87
N ASN A 137 1.97 12.18 -11.27
CA ASN A 137 2.41 13.57 -11.31
C ASN A 137 3.69 13.83 -10.48
N TRP A 138 3.87 13.14 -9.36
CA TRP A 138 5.03 13.34 -8.46
C TRP A 138 6.35 12.78 -9.02
N ARG A 139 6.29 11.85 -9.98
CA ARG A 139 7.50 11.36 -10.67
C ARG A 139 8.11 12.41 -11.60
N TYR A 140 7.33 13.40 -12.00
CA TYR A 140 7.73 14.42 -12.96
C TYR A 140 7.64 15.80 -12.31
N VAL A 141 8.69 16.17 -11.57
CA VAL A 141 8.82 17.46 -10.85
C VAL A 141 8.58 18.71 -11.72
N TYR A 142 8.66 18.57 -13.04
CA TYR A 142 8.37 19.64 -14.01
C TYR A 142 6.88 19.80 -14.35
N GLU A 143 6.04 18.83 -14.00
CA GLU A 143 4.59 18.91 -14.07
C GLU A 143 4.10 19.69 -12.83
N LYS A 144 4.12 21.03 -12.96
CA LYS A 144 3.96 22.02 -11.87
C LYS A 144 2.57 22.06 -11.21
N GLU A 145 1.85 20.96 -11.08
CA GLU A 145 0.62 20.96 -10.31
C GLU A 145 0.94 20.92 -8.82
N ARG A 146 0.40 21.89 -8.06
CA ARG A 146 0.47 21.87 -6.59
C ARG A 146 -0.35 20.69 -6.12
N LEU A 147 0.34 19.59 -5.84
CA LEU A 147 -0.28 18.40 -5.30
C LEU A 147 -0.37 18.57 -3.79
N SER A 148 -1.59 18.79 -3.29
CA SER A 148 -1.88 18.75 -1.86
C SER A 148 -2.45 17.39 -1.52
N ILE A 149 -1.76 16.62 -0.68
CA ILE A 149 -2.35 15.45 -0.03
C ILE A 149 -2.78 15.90 1.37
N GLN A 150 -4.08 15.92 1.64
CA GLN A 150 -4.66 16.37 2.88
C GLN A 150 -4.53 15.32 4.00
N ASN A 151 -4.40 14.05 3.62
CA ASN A 151 -4.52 12.92 4.55
C ASN A 151 -3.24 12.06 4.64
N LEU A 152 -2.06 12.70 4.62
CA LEU A 152 -0.76 11.99 4.67
C LEU A 152 -0.56 11.13 5.90
N ASN A 153 -1.14 11.54 7.01
CA ASN A 153 -1.17 10.82 8.27
C ASN A 153 -1.90 9.46 8.16
N LEU A 154 -2.66 9.21 7.09
CA LEU A 154 -3.32 7.92 6.85
C LEU A 154 -2.42 6.87 6.20
N ILE A 155 -1.25 7.27 5.65
CA ILE A 155 -0.33 6.33 4.98
C ILE A 155 0.09 5.16 5.88
N PRO A 156 0.51 5.36 7.14
CA PRO A 156 0.88 4.25 8.02
C PRO A 156 -0.29 3.29 8.27
N PHE A 157 -1.49 3.83 8.57
CA PHE A 157 -2.70 3.04 8.78
C PHE A 157 -3.09 2.24 7.53
N ALA A 158 -2.89 2.83 6.34
CA ALA A 158 -3.12 2.12 5.09
C ALA A 158 -2.15 0.93 4.93
N PHE A 159 -0.88 1.08 5.32
CA PHE A 159 0.05 -0.05 5.28
C PHE A 159 -0.35 -1.15 6.26
N GLU A 160 -0.72 -0.82 7.50
CA GLU A 160 -1.18 -1.78 8.51
C GLU A 160 -2.39 -2.57 8.00
N ALA A 161 -3.42 -1.86 7.50
CA ALA A 161 -4.61 -2.47 6.95
C ALA A 161 -4.28 -3.42 5.78
N LEU A 162 -3.39 -3.01 4.86
CA LEU A 162 -2.95 -3.84 3.74
C LEU A 162 -2.17 -5.09 4.19
N GLU A 163 -1.35 -4.98 5.25
CA GLU A 163 -0.66 -6.13 5.84
C GLU A 163 -1.63 -7.13 6.47
N GLU A 164 -2.60 -6.63 7.23
CA GLU A 164 -3.63 -7.47 7.84
C GLU A 164 -4.46 -8.19 6.78
N ILE A 165 -4.92 -7.50 5.73
CA ILE A 165 -5.67 -8.09 4.62
C ILE A 165 -4.87 -9.22 3.97
N PHE A 166 -3.58 -8.98 3.66
CA PHE A 166 -2.74 -9.99 3.04
C PHE A 166 -2.54 -11.20 3.96
N CYS A 167 -2.26 -10.97 5.23
CA CYS A 167 -2.05 -12.05 6.20
C CYS A 167 -3.32 -12.89 6.41
N SER A 168 -4.49 -12.26 6.45
CA SER A 168 -5.78 -12.96 6.50
C SER A 168 -6.02 -13.81 5.26
N ALA A 169 -5.78 -13.27 4.06
CA ALA A 169 -5.90 -14.01 2.81
C ALA A 169 -4.97 -15.24 2.73
N MET A 170 -3.76 -15.14 3.32
CA MET A 170 -2.81 -16.25 3.42
C MET A 170 -3.20 -17.31 4.47
N LYS A 171 -3.97 -16.94 5.50
CA LYS A 171 -4.50 -17.88 6.51
C LYS A 171 -5.66 -18.69 5.94
N GLU A 172 -6.56 -18.06 5.21
CA GLU A 172 -7.66 -18.73 4.51
C GLU A 172 -7.14 -19.81 3.55
N GLU A 173 -6.01 -19.57 2.88
CA GLU A 173 -5.34 -20.57 2.03
C GLU A 173 -4.96 -21.85 2.78
N LYS A 174 -4.51 -21.75 4.03
CA LYS A 174 -4.04 -22.92 4.79
C LYS A 174 -5.18 -23.78 5.34
N SER A 175 -6.40 -23.25 5.32
CA SER A 175 -7.60 -23.91 5.83
C SER A 175 -8.43 -24.58 4.71
N ALA A 176 -8.07 -24.35 3.44
CA ALA A 176 -8.70 -24.93 2.25
C ALA A 176 -7.86 -26.09 1.69
#